data_AF-A0AAW2NEM9-F1
#
_entry.id   AF-A0AAW2NEM9-F1
#
_cell.length_a   1.000
_cell.length_b   1.000
_cell.length_c   1.000
_cell.angle_alpha   90.00
_cell.angle_beta   90.00
_cell.angle_gamma   90.00
#
_symmetry.space_group_name_H-M   'P 1'
#
loop_
_entity.id
_entity.type
_entity.pdbx_description
1 polymer ?
#
loop_
_entity_poly.entity_id
_entity_poly.type
_entity_poly.pdbx_seq_one_letter_code
_entity_poly.pdbx_strand_id
1 'polypeptide(L)'
;MLILLIFLFLVQLDVTSAQLLVTDNDFRDPAFRKQLNETVKSLLSLKVVPIFNENDAVSTRKAPYEVEHIFFVVEFAALGGRGWCWGLFWNIWDNDSLAALLALELKADLLVLLSDVDGLYSGPPSDPHSELIHTYIKERHEGLITFGDKSRVGRGGMTAKVKAAVYAAYAGIPVVITSGFAVDNILKVLNGKRIGTLFHRDANKWAPQGEVGAREMAVAARESSRRLQALSSHDRSKILLDVADALEANEKLIIAENEADVADAQQAGYEKSLVSRLALKPGKISSLANAIRVLANMEEPVGRVLKRTELSEGLVLEKTSSPLGVLLIIFESRPEALVQWEWTSVKRGKEARRSNAILHKVITSAIPKSVGERLIGLVTSREEIPELLKLDDVIDLVIPRGSNKLVTQIKTSTKIPVLGHADGICHVYVDKSANRDMAKQIVLDAKTESCCLQCYGVKIFGGPRASSLLNIPEARSLHHEYSSLACTVEIVDDVNAAIDHIHQHGSAHTDCIVTEDHEIAELFLRQVDSAAVFHNASTRFSDGFRFGLGAEVGISTSRIHARGPVGVEGLLTTRWIARGSGQVVNGDKGIVYTHKDMSLQA
;
A
#
# COMPACT_ATOMS: atom_id res chain seq x y z
N MET A 1 12.36 42.95 24.56
CA MET A 1 11.92 43.46 23.25
C MET A 1 10.89 42.53 22.59
N LEU A 2 11.19 41.23 22.39
CA LEU A 2 10.26 40.28 21.74
C LEU A 2 8.92 40.07 22.49
N ILE A 3 8.94 39.96 23.82
CA ILE A 3 7.72 39.81 24.64
C ILE A 3 6.86 41.07 24.62
N LEU A 4 7.51 42.25 24.59
CA LEU A 4 6.82 43.54 24.47
C LEU A 4 6.08 43.63 23.12
N LEU A 5 6.67 43.10 22.06
CA LEU A 5 6.07 42.98 20.72
C LEU A 5 4.87 42.03 20.71
N ILE A 6 4.95 40.87 21.39
CA ILE A 6 3.82 39.94 21.54
C ILE A 6 2.67 40.60 22.30
N PHE A 7 2.98 41.31 23.38
CA PHE A 7 2.00 42.05 24.17
C PHE A 7 1.29 43.13 23.31
N LEU A 8 2.06 43.94 22.57
CA LEU A 8 1.53 44.92 21.62
C LEU A 8 0.66 44.29 20.53
N PHE A 9 1.05 43.12 20.02
CA PHE A 9 0.32 42.40 18.98
C PHE A 9 -1.02 41.85 19.49
N LEU A 10 -1.07 41.29 20.71
CA LEU A 10 -2.32 40.82 21.29
C LEU A 10 -3.29 41.96 21.61
N VAL A 11 -2.77 43.12 22.04
CA VAL A 11 -3.57 44.35 22.22
C VAL A 11 -4.19 44.81 20.89
N GLN A 12 -3.47 44.68 19.77
CA GLN A 12 -4.02 44.98 18.43
C GLN A 12 -5.11 44.00 17.97
N LEU A 13 -5.14 42.79 18.53
CA LEU A 13 -6.12 41.75 18.25
C LEU A 13 -7.31 41.73 19.24
N ASP A 14 -7.44 42.78 20.06
CA ASP A 14 -8.47 42.90 21.11
C ASP A 14 -8.42 41.74 22.14
N VAL A 15 -7.21 41.19 22.36
CA VAL A 15 -6.95 40.15 23.35
C VAL A 15 -6.25 40.75 24.55
N THR A 16 -6.92 40.75 25.71
CA THR A 16 -6.32 41.16 26.97
C THR A 16 -5.24 40.15 27.38
N SER A 17 -4.01 40.62 27.64
CA SER A 17 -2.91 39.78 28.13
C SER A 17 -2.25 40.39 29.36
N ALA A 18 -1.55 39.56 30.15
CA ALA A 18 -0.80 40.00 31.32
C ALA A 18 0.57 39.32 31.35
N GLN A 19 1.62 40.09 31.58
CA GLN A 19 2.97 39.54 31.69
C GLN A 19 3.25 39.09 33.13
N LEU A 20 3.72 37.86 33.29
CA LEU A 20 4.14 37.27 34.56
C LEU A 20 5.62 36.89 34.47
N LEU A 21 6.42 37.48 35.37
CA LEU A 21 7.84 37.16 35.51
C LEU A 21 8.02 36.17 36.64
N VAL A 22 8.68 35.05 36.35
CA VAL A 22 8.89 33.95 37.31
C VAL A 22 10.36 33.61 37.47
N THR A 23 10.69 32.95 38.57
CA THR A 23 12.02 32.51 38.99
C THR A 23 11.98 31.04 39.42
N ASP A 24 13.13 30.39 39.59
CA ASP A 24 13.18 29.02 40.11
C ASP A 24 12.46 28.86 41.46
N ASN A 25 12.45 29.90 42.31
CA ASN A 25 11.79 29.85 43.62
C ASN A 25 10.27 29.69 43.51
N ASP A 26 9.66 30.23 42.45
CA ASP A 26 8.22 30.12 42.20
C ASP A 26 7.77 28.66 41.98
N PHE A 27 8.70 27.78 41.60
CA PHE A 27 8.47 26.35 41.38
C PHE A 27 9.01 25.46 42.52
N ARG A 28 9.90 25.98 43.37
CA ARG A 28 10.49 25.23 44.49
C ARG A 28 9.66 25.32 45.77
N ASP A 29 9.11 26.50 46.05
CA ASP A 29 8.38 26.75 47.29
C ASP A 29 6.87 26.46 47.12
N PRO A 30 6.27 25.58 47.95
CA PRO A 30 4.85 25.24 47.86
C PRO A 30 3.88 26.44 47.97
N ALA A 31 4.23 27.47 48.74
CA ALA A 31 3.40 28.66 48.90
C ALA A 31 3.40 29.52 47.63
N PHE A 32 4.57 29.75 47.03
CA PHE A 32 4.69 30.50 45.78
C PHE A 32 4.02 29.75 44.61
N ARG A 33 4.17 28.43 44.54
CA ARG A 33 3.45 27.57 43.57
C ARG A 33 1.93 27.75 43.63
N LYS A 34 1.38 27.75 44.86
CA LYS A 34 -0.06 27.98 45.08
C LYS A 34 -0.48 29.37 44.60
N GLN A 35 0.28 30.41 44.96
CA GLN A 35 0.01 31.79 44.54
C GLN A 35 0.07 31.94 43.01
N LEU A 36 1.06 31.33 42.36
CA LEU A 36 1.19 31.31 40.91
C LEU A 36 -0.05 30.69 40.26
N ASN A 37 -0.49 29.53 40.75
CA ASN A 37 -1.67 28.82 40.24
C ASN A 37 -2.97 29.63 40.42
N GLU A 38 -3.18 30.23 41.60
CA GLU A 38 -4.33 31.10 41.89
C GLU A 38 -4.33 32.36 41.01
N THR A 39 -3.15 32.95 40.79
CA THR A 39 -2.98 34.12 39.92
C THR A 39 -3.37 33.79 38.49
N VAL A 40 -2.88 32.67 37.94
CA VAL A 40 -3.21 32.23 36.58
C VAL A 40 -4.69 31.96 36.42
N LYS A 41 -5.30 31.25 37.37
CA LYS A 41 -6.74 30.97 37.36
C LYS A 41 -7.57 32.25 37.38
N SER A 42 -7.12 33.26 38.13
CA SER A 42 -7.79 34.55 38.20
C SER A 42 -7.65 35.34 36.90
N LEU A 43 -6.48 35.31 36.26
CA LEU A 43 -6.29 35.95 34.94
C LEU A 43 -7.16 35.27 33.87
N LEU A 44 -7.18 33.94 33.83
CA LEU A 44 -7.98 33.20 32.85
C LEU A 44 -9.48 33.39 33.06
N SER A 45 -9.97 33.49 34.30
CA SER A 45 -11.39 33.78 34.58
C SER A 45 -11.80 35.19 34.12
N LEU A 46 -10.85 36.12 34.11
CA LEU A 46 -10.99 37.46 33.55
C LEU A 46 -10.76 37.52 32.03
N LYS A 47 -10.60 36.37 31.36
CA LYS A 47 -10.27 36.25 29.93
C LYS A 47 -8.96 36.95 29.55
N VAL A 48 -8.01 36.99 30.49
CA VAL A 48 -6.67 37.56 30.27
C VAL A 48 -5.70 36.43 29.97
N VAL A 49 -4.99 36.52 28.85
CA VAL A 49 -3.96 35.56 28.45
C VAL A 49 -2.65 35.82 29.21
N PRO A 50 -2.19 34.91 30.09
CA PRO A 50 -0.93 35.08 30.79
C PRO A 50 0.26 34.81 29.86
N ILE A 51 1.22 35.73 29.81
CA ILE A 51 2.49 35.59 29.10
C ILE A 51 3.60 35.44 30.13
N PHE A 52 4.23 34.28 30.15
CA PHE A 52 5.31 33.96 31.08
C PHE A 52 6.68 34.27 30.52
N ASN A 53 7.57 34.74 31.38
CA ASN A 53 9.00 34.79 31.10
C ASN A 53 9.81 34.62 32.38
N GLU A 54 11.04 34.12 32.24
CA GLU A 54 11.98 34.12 33.36
C GLU A 54 12.41 35.55 33.73
N ASN A 55 12.48 35.85 35.02
CA ASN A 55 13.04 37.09 35.52
C ASN A 55 14.58 37.02 35.56
N ASP A 56 15.19 37.21 34.39
CA ASP A 56 16.65 37.21 34.21
C ASP A 56 17.40 38.22 35.11
N ALA A 57 16.72 39.25 35.63
CA ALA A 57 17.33 40.27 36.48
C ALA A 57 17.60 39.78 37.92
N VAL A 58 16.90 38.72 38.35
CA VAL A 58 16.95 38.21 39.74
C VAL A 58 17.34 36.71 39.78
N SER A 59 17.30 36.02 38.64
CA SER A 59 17.66 34.60 38.55
C SER A 59 19.17 34.37 38.71
N THR A 60 19.55 33.52 39.67
CA THR A 60 20.97 33.14 39.91
C THR A 60 21.28 31.83 39.20
N ARG A 61 21.71 31.92 37.94
CA ARG A 61 22.01 30.72 37.14
C ARG A 61 23.16 29.91 37.76
N LYS A 62 22.86 28.69 38.19
CA LYS A 62 23.86 27.62 38.32
C LYS A 62 23.59 26.63 37.20
N ALA A 63 24.63 26.31 36.40
CA ALA A 63 24.52 25.27 35.37
C ALA A 63 23.90 24.01 36.00
N PRO A 64 22.97 23.32 35.32
CA PRO A 64 22.50 22.04 35.81
C PRO A 64 23.73 21.15 36.00
N TYR A 65 23.91 20.60 37.20
CA TYR A 65 24.87 19.52 37.44
C TYR A 65 24.69 18.49 36.33
N GLU A 66 25.79 18.03 35.71
CA GLU A 66 25.75 17.06 34.61
C GLU A 66 24.78 15.93 34.96
N VAL A 67 23.69 15.86 34.20
CA VAL A 67 22.53 15.09 34.64
C VAL A 67 22.62 13.66 34.14
N GLU A 68 23.46 12.85 34.78
CA GLU A 68 23.30 11.39 34.79
C GLU A 68 22.08 10.95 35.64
N HIS A 69 21.41 11.88 36.33
CA HIS A 69 20.36 11.58 37.32
C HIS A 69 18.91 11.98 36.93
N ILE A 70 18.61 12.25 35.65
CA ILE A 70 17.20 12.38 35.19
C ILE A 70 16.52 11.02 35.18
N PHE A 71 17.29 9.96 34.88
CA PHE A 71 16.78 8.60 34.83
C PHE A 71 16.28 8.09 36.19
N PHE A 72 16.91 8.51 37.29
CA PHE A 72 16.55 8.05 38.63
C PHE A 72 15.23 8.65 39.13
N VAL A 73 14.86 9.86 38.72
CA VAL A 73 13.60 10.52 39.12
C VAL A 73 12.40 9.93 38.37
N VAL A 74 12.60 9.54 37.11
CA VAL A 74 11.55 9.01 36.24
C VAL A 74 11.20 7.57 36.60
N GLU A 75 12.18 6.73 36.98
CA GLU A 75 11.91 5.36 37.50
C GLU A 75 11.16 5.37 38.84
N PHE A 76 11.50 6.29 39.75
CA PHE A 76 10.88 6.32 41.08
C PHE A 76 9.40 6.76 41.04
N ALA A 77 9.05 7.67 40.12
CA ALA A 77 7.67 8.08 39.88
C ALA A 77 6.84 6.99 39.17
N ALA A 78 7.46 6.20 38.29
CA ALA A 78 6.81 5.07 37.60
C ALA A 78 6.51 3.88 38.54
N LEU A 79 7.25 3.74 39.64
CA LEU A 79 7.10 2.67 40.64
C LEU A 79 6.11 2.96 41.78
N GLY A 80 5.32 4.06 41.70
CA GLY A 80 4.26 4.33 42.68
C GLY A 80 4.75 4.73 44.08
N GLY A 81 6.00 5.19 44.22
CA GLY A 81 6.53 5.69 45.48
C GLY A 81 5.83 6.99 45.93
N ARG A 82 5.07 6.93 47.03
CA ARG A 82 4.49 8.10 47.72
C ARG A 82 5.54 8.87 48.55
N GLY A 83 6.69 9.17 47.96
CA GLY A 83 7.76 9.95 48.57
C GLY A 83 8.24 11.02 47.59
N TRP A 84 7.92 12.28 47.87
CA TRP A 84 8.45 13.42 47.13
C TRP A 84 9.98 13.45 47.30
N CYS A 85 10.73 13.15 46.24
CA CYS A 85 12.19 13.27 46.25
C CYS A 85 12.57 14.75 46.36
N TRP A 86 12.91 15.18 47.58
CA TRP A 86 13.30 16.54 47.98
C TRP A 86 14.71 16.95 47.50
N GLY A 87 15.14 16.56 46.29
CA GLY A 87 16.54 16.74 45.86
C GLY A 87 16.86 16.89 44.37
N LEU A 88 15.91 16.69 43.45
CA LEU A 88 16.16 16.78 42.00
C LEU A 88 15.17 17.75 41.35
N PHE A 89 15.37 19.05 41.57
CA PHE A 89 14.62 20.09 40.88
C PHE A 89 15.25 20.37 39.51
N TRP A 90 14.44 20.24 38.45
CA TRP A 90 14.78 20.72 37.12
C TRP A 90 14.73 22.26 37.13
N ASN A 91 15.86 22.92 36.88
CA ASN A 91 15.93 24.39 36.88
C ASN A 91 15.47 24.97 35.54
N ILE A 92 15.00 26.21 35.56
CA ILE A 92 14.73 26.98 34.35
C ILE A 92 16.06 27.24 33.64
N TRP A 93 16.20 26.71 32.42
CA TRP A 93 17.42 26.85 31.61
C TRP A 93 17.16 27.57 30.28
N ASP A 94 16.01 27.27 29.69
CA ASP A 94 15.49 27.86 28.46
C ASP A 94 13.96 27.93 28.50
N ASN A 95 13.37 28.60 27.51
CA ASN A 95 11.91 28.76 27.42
C ASN A 95 11.17 27.43 27.28
N ASP A 96 11.79 26.40 26.70
CA ASP A 96 11.17 25.09 26.53
C ASP A 96 11.03 24.39 27.90
N SER A 97 12.08 24.46 28.72
CA SER A 97 12.07 23.96 30.11
C SER A 97 11.10 24.74 31.00
N LEU A 98 11.03 26.07 30.86
CA LEU A 98 10.05 26.90 31.57
C LEU A 98 8.62 26.50 31.20
N ALA A 99 8.34 26.31 29.91
CA ALA A 99 7.03 25.92 29.42
C ALA A 99 6.60 24.55 29.97
N ALA A 100 7.53 23.58 30.02
CA ALA A 100 7.28 22.29 30.65
C ALA A 100 6.96 22.42 32.15
N LEU A 101 7.78 23.15 32.92
CA LEU A 101 7.54 23.37 34.36
C LEU A 101 6.18 24.04 34.63
N LEU A 102 5.83 25.05 33.85
CA LEU A 102 4.53 25.72 33.94
C LEU A 102 3.38 24.77 33.59
N ALA A 103 3.52 23.95 32.54
CA ALA A 103 2.51 22.98 32.17
C ALA A 103 2.24 21.98 33.32
N LEU A 104 3.30 21.48 33.97
CA LEU A 104 3.18 20.62 35.16
C LEU A 104 2.48 21.34 36.31
N GLU A 105 2.92 22.56 36.64
CA GLU A 105 2.40 23.30 37.79
C GLU A 105 0.93 23.69 37.61
N LEU A 106 0.56 24.09 36.39
CA LEU A 106 -0.79 24.50 36.05
C LEU A 106 -1.70 23.32 35.71
N LYS A 107 -1.15 22.09 35.61
CA LYS A 107 -1.84 20.88 35.16
C LYS A 107 -2.51 21.08 33.81
N ALA A 108 -1.74 21.57 32.84
CA ALA A 108 -2.22 21.80 31.49
C ALA A 108 -2.68 20.49 30.82
N ASP A 109 -3.75 20.56 30.04
CA ASP A 109 -4.26 19.41 29.27
C ASP A 109 -3.35 19.05 28.08
N LEU A 110 -2.63 20.03 27.55
CA LEU A 110 -1.75 19.90 26.39
C LEU A 110 -0.68 20.99 26.42
N LEU A 111 0.56 20.63 26.11
CA LEU A 111 1.64 21.57 25.83
C LEU A 111 1.97 21.55 24.32
N VAL A 112 1.99 22.71 23.68
CA VAL A 112 2.42 22.84 22.27
C VAL A 112 3.72 23.63 22.22
N LEU A 113 4.78 23.02 21.71
CA LEU A 113 6.08 23.65 21.49
C LEU A 113 6.24 23.97 20.00
N LEU A 114 6.49 25.24 19.68
CA LEU A 114 6.68 25.69 18.31
C LEU A 114 8.16 25.61 17.92
N SER A 115 8.43 25.07 16.74
CA SER A 115 9.76 24.98 16.14
C SER A 115 9.81 25.67 14.78
N ASP A 116 11.02 25.89 14.30
CA ASP A 116 11.35 26.32 12.94
C ASP A 116 11.24 25.20 11.89
N VAL A 117 11.07 23.95 12.33
CA VAL A 117 10.86 22.75 11.52
C VAL A 117 9.51 22.13 11.84
N ASP A 118 9.03 21.23 10.98
CA ASP A 118 7.68 20.64 11.10
C ASP A 118 7.49 19.76 12.35
N GLY A 119 8.58 19.24 12.92
CA GLY A 119 8.61 18.46 14.15
C GLY A 119 9.98 17.80 14.33
N LEU A 120 10.00 16.67 15.02
CA LEU A 120 11.20 15.86 15.22
C LEU A 120 11.42 14.91 14.03
N TYR A 121 12.62 14.90 13.48
CA TYR A 121 13.00 14.05 12.35
C TYR A 121 13.95 12.92 12.77
N SER A 122 13.99 11.84 11.97
CA SER A 122 14.92 10.71 12.14
C SER A 122 16.39 11.09 11.86
N GLY A 123 16.63 12.14 11.08
CA GLY A 123 17.93 12.74 10.83
C GLY A 123 17.84 14.26 10.59
N PRO A 124 18.88 14.92 10.06
CA PRO A 124 18.81 16.32 9.69
C PRO A 124 17.67 16.59 8.68
N PRO A 125 16.81 17.60 8.88
CA PRO A 125 15.68 17.88 7.97
C PRO A 125 16.08 18.20 6.53
N SER A 126 17.34 18.55 6.28
CA SER A 126 17.90 18.77 4.95
C SER A 126 18.30 17.49 4.21
N ASP A 127 18.32 16.34 4.89
CA ASP A 127 18.63 15.04 4.30
C ASP A 127 17.37 14.45 3.64
N PRO A 128 17.40 14.08 2.35
CA PRO A 128 16.27 13.44 1.66
C PRO A 128 15.80 12.12 2.29
N HIS A 129 16.63 11.45 3.09
CA HIS A 129 16.31 10.22 3.80
C HIS A 129 15.75 10.46 5.21
N SER A 130 15.65 11.72 5.64
CA SER A 130 15.14 12.08 6.95
C SER A 130 13.61 12.15 6.95
N GLU A 131 13.00 11.40 7.85
CA GLU A 131 11.55 11.27 7.96
C GLU A 131 11.04 11.92 9.24
N LEU A 132 9.86 12.55 9.16
CA LEU A 132 9.20 13.17 10.30
C LEU A 132 8.65 12.09 11.24
N ILE A 133 9.12 12.10 12.49
CA ILE A 133 8.62 11.23 13.55
C ILE A 133 7.30 11.80 14.05
N HIS A 134 6.18 11.19 13.70
CA HIS A 134 4.86 11.67 14.14
C HIS A 134 4.52 11.37 15.60
N THR A 135 5.11 10.31 16.17
CA THR A 135 4.87 9.91 17.56
C THR A 135 6.18 9.41 18.15
N TYR A 136 6.68 10.14 19.15
CA TYR A 136 7.91 9.78 19.82
C TYR A 136 7.68 8.64 20.80
N ILE A 137 8.40 7.54 20.59
CA ILE A 137 8.49 6.40 21.52
C ILE A 137 9.94 6.29 21.96
N LYS A 138 10.19 6.42 23.26
CA LYS A 138 11.55 6.47 23.83
C LYS A 138 12.37 5.24 23.42
N GLU A 139 11.82 4.04 23.61
CA GLU A 139 12.51 2.77 23.36
C GLU A 139 12.90 2.58 21.88
N ARG A 140 12.17 3.23 20.96
CA ARG A 140 12.41 3.13 19.51
C ARG A 140 13.33 4.23 18.98
N HIS A 141 13.26 5.45 19.53
CA HIS A 141 13.85 6.62 18.89
C HIS A 141 15.01 7.27 19.67
N GLU A 142 15.15 7.02 20.97
CA GLU A 142 16.15 7.71 21.81
C GLU A 142 17.60 7.54 21.31
N GLY A 143 17.92 6.39 20.71
CA GLY A 143 19.25 6.10 20.14
C GLY A 143 19.43 6.40 18.65
N LEU A 144 18.37 6.81 17.94
CA LEU A 144 18.39 7.03 16.48
C LEU A 144 18.41 8.50 16.08
N ILE A 145 18.10 9.41 17.02
CA ILE A 145 17.96 10.84 16.70
C ILE A 145 19.33 11.51 16.72
N THR A 146 19.68 12.13 15.59
CA THR A 146 20.84 13.03 15.49
C THR A 146 20.38 14.47 15.69
N PHE A 147 20.83 15.12 16.76
CA PHE A 147 20.53 16.53 17.00
C PHE A 147 21.53 17.42 16.25
N GLY A 148 21.02 18.33 15.41
CA GLY A 148 21.84 19.31 14.71
C GLY A 148 22.36 20.44 15.61
N ASP A 149 23.23 21.28 15.05
CA ASP A 149 23.87 22.40 15.76
C ASP A 149 22.87 23.46 16.23
N LYS A 150 23.24 24.16 17.32
CA LYS A 150 22.43 25.23 17.94
C LYS A 150 22.23 26.40 16.97
N SER A 151 21.05 27.02 16.99
CA SER A 151 20.78 28.22 16.19
C SER A 151 21.59 29.44 16.68
N ARG A 152 21.89 30.36 15.77
CA ARG A 152 22.78 31.53 15.97
C ARG A 152 22.28 32.54 17.02
N VAL A 153 21.01 32.49 17.43
CA VAL A 153 20.36 33.47 18.32
C VAL A 153 19.61 32.83 19.51
N GLY A 154 19.49 31.50 19.57
CA GLY A 154 18.75 30.78 20.61
C GLY A 154 19.67 30.02 21.56
N ARG A 155 19.32 29.98 22.86
CA ARG A 155 20.05 29.16 23.85
C ARG A 155 19.61 27.70 23.87
N GLY A 156 18.42 27.39 23.34
CA GLY A 156 17.85 26.05 23.23
C GLY A 156 17.68 25.62 21.77
N GLY A 157 18.18 24.43 21.45
CA GLY A 157 18.00 23.77 20.14
C GLY A 157 16.93 22.68 20.18
N MET A 158 16.85 21.85 19.15
CA MET A 158 15.88 20.73 19.09
C MET A 158 16.01 19.79 20.29
N THR A 159 17.23 19.59 20.79
CA THR A 159 17.52 18.81 22.00
C THR A 159 16.79 19.34 23.24
N ALA A 160 16.70 20.66 23.42
CA ALA A 160 16.03 21.26 24.57
C ALA A 160 14.52 21.01 24.53
N LYS A 161 13.90 21.20 23.36
CA LYS A 161 12.48 20.90 23.10
C LYS A 161 12.16 19.43 23.33
N VAL A 162 12.97 18.51 22.83
CA VAL A 162 12.77 17.08 23.06
C VAL A 162 12.89 16.76 24.55
N LYS A 163 13.90 17.29 25.26
CA LYS A 163 14.03 17.08 26.71
C LYS A 163 12.82 17.60 27.50
N ALA A 164 12.37 18.81 27.19
CA ALA A 164 11.18 19.41 27.81
C ALA A 164 9.91 18.61 27.51
N ALA A 165 9.72 18.20 26.24
CA ALA A 165 8.57 17.41 25.81
C ALA A 165 8.53 16.03 26.47
N VAL A 166 9.68 15.35 26.55
CA VAL A 166 9.81 14.07 27.26
C VAL A 166 9.47 14.25 28.74
N TYR A 167 10.04 15.25 29.41
CA TYR A 167 9.78 15.51 30.83
C TYR A 167 8.28 15.72 31.12
N ALA A 168 7.62 16.61 30.36
CA ALA A 168 6.19 16.86 30.51
C ALA A 168 5.31 15.64 30.14
N ALA A 169 5.66 14.91 29.08
CA ALA A 169 4.95 13.70 28.68
C ALA A 169 4.98 12.63 29.77
N TYR A 170 6.14 12.35 30.38
CA TYR A 170 6.25 11.37 31.47
C TYR A 170 5.53 11.81 32.75
N ALA A 171 5.46 13.12 33.00
CA ALA A 171 4.66 13.70 34.08
C ALA A 171 3.13 13.64 33.82
N GLY A 172 2.70 13.16 32.65
CA GLY A 172 1.30 12.93 32.30
C GLY A 172 0.67 14.02 31.45
N ILE A 173 1.46 14.95 30.90
CA ILE A 173 0.97 16.04 30.04
C ILE A 173 1.35 15.73 28.59
N PRO A 174 0.39 15.48 27.69
CA PRO A 174 0.68 15.33 26.26
C PRO A 174 1.43 16.56 25.73
N VAL A 175 2.45 16.35 24.90
CA VAL A 175 3.20 17.43 24.27
C VAL A 175 3.23 17.25 22.76
N VAL A 176 3.04 18.33 22.01
CA VAL A 176 3.20 18.33 20.55
C VAL A 176 4.26 19.36 20.16
N ILE A 177 5.27 18.90 19.42
CA ILE A 177 6.24 19.77 18.76
C ILE A 177 5.78 19.97 17.31
N THR A 178 5.60 21.21 16.87
CA THR A 178 5.13 21.52 15.51
C THR A 178 5.74 22.80 14.96
N SER A 179 5.70 23.00 13.64
CA SER A 179 6.17 24.24 13.01
C SER A 179 5.35 25.46 13.46
N GLY A 180 6.06 26.51 13.86
CA GLY A 180 5.51 27.83 14.14
C GLY A 180 5.31 28.72 12.90
N PHE A 181 5.85 28.31 11.74
CA PHE A 181 5.68 29.03 10.47
C PHE A 181 4.42 28.61 9.71
N ALA A 182 3.94 27.39 9.95
CA ALA A 182 2.79 26.84 9.25
C ALA A 182 1.46 27.34 9.82
N VAL A 183 0.59 27.82 8.92
CA VAL A 183 -0.69 28.43 9.24
C VAL A 183 -1.62 27.41 9.91
N ASP A 184 -2.34 27.88 10.94
CA ASP A 184 -3.33 27.14 11.73
C ASP A 184 -2.81 25.88 12.45
N ASN A 185 -1.49 25.71 12.59
CA ASN A 185 -0.95 24.49 13.21
C ASN A 185 -1.43 24.28 14.65
N ILE A 186 -1.53 25.35 15.46
CA ILE A 186 -2.08 25.26 16.81
C ILE A 186 -3.53 24.74 16.77
N LEU A 187 -4.38 25.30 15.90
CA LEU A 187 -5.77 24.86 15.74
C LEU A 187 -5.86 23.42 15.21
N LYS A 188 -5.01 23.02 14.27
CA LYS A 188 -4.96 21.65 13.74
C LYS A 188 -4.59 20.65 14.84
N VAL A 189 -3.62 20.99 15.69
CA VAL A 189 -3.22 20.18 16.84
C VAL A 189 -4.36 20.06 17.85
N LEU A 190 -5.03 21.17 18.19
CA LEU A 190 -6.19 21.16 19.10
C LEU A 190 -7.37 20.33 18.56
N ASN A 191 -7.54 20.26 17.23
CA ASN A 191 -8.54 19.42 16.57
C ASN A 191 -8.10 17.95 16.43
N GLY A 192 -6.97 17.54 17.02
CA GLY A 192 -6.48 16.17 16.98
C GLY A 192 -5.93 15.72 15.61
N LYS A 193 -5.59 16.65 14.71
CA LYS A 193 -4.93 16.30 13.45
C LYS A 193 -3.48 15.88 13.72
N ARG A 194 -3.00 14.89 12.97
CA ARG A 194 -1.62 14.37 13.05
C ARG A 194 -0.61 15.37 12.43
N ILE A 195 -0.27 16.42 13.17
CA ILE A 195 0.68 17.47 12.75
C ILE A 195 1.86 17.50 13.72
N GLY A 196 3.07 17.52 13.18
CA GLY A 196 4.30 17.50 13.96
C GLY A 196 4.51 16.18 14.70
N THR A 197 5.14 16.25 15.88
CA THR A 197 5.52 15.11 16.70
C THR A 197 4.80 15.12 18.04
N LEU A 198 4.04 14.06 18.32
CA LEU A 198 3.38 13.82 19.59
C LEU A 198 4.31 13.09 20.57
N PHE A 199 4.36 13.57 21.81
CA PHE A 199 5.00 12.95 22.97
C PHE A 199 3.92 12.63 23.99
N HIS A 200 3.84 11.36 24.39
CA HIS A 200 2.90 10.92 25.41
C HIS A 200 3.47 9.73 26.21
N ARG A 201 3.16 9.65 27.50
CA ARG A 201 3.62 8.55 28.39
C ARG A 201 3.21 7.17 27.87
N ASP A 202 1.98 7.07 27.38
CA ASP A 202 1.40 5.85 26.82
C ASP A 202 1.53 5.76 25.29
N ALA A 203 2.43 6.54 24.67
CA ALA A 203 2.63 6.54 23.23
C ALA A 203 2.94 5.13 22.66
N ASN A 204 3.60 4.29 23.44
CA ASN A 204 3.87 2.89 23.12
C ASN A 204 2.60 2.00 23.04
N LYS A 205 1.48 2.41 23.67
CA LYS A 205 0.18 1.72 23.62
C LYS A 205 -0.71 2.24 22.48
N TRP A 206 -0.42 3.44 21.98
CA TRP A 206 -1.23 4.15 20.98
C TRP A 206 -0.63 4.10 19.59
N ALA A 207 0.68 3.98 19.49
CA ALA A 207 1.27 3.49 18.27
C ALA A 207 0.66 2.10 18.03
N PRO A 208 0.07 1.86 16.85
CA PRO A 208 -0.50 0.56 16.54
C PRO A 208 0.57 -0.50 16.84
N GLN A 209 0.30 -1.35 17.84
CA GLN A 209 1.01 -2.61 18.01
C GLN A 209 0.82 -3.37 16.70
N GLY A 210 1.79 -3.26 15.78
CA GLY A 210 1.78 -3.98 14.52
C GLY A 210 2.00 -3.19 13.22
N GLU A 211 2.21 -1.87 13.22
CA GLU A 211 2.74 -1.19 12.00
C GLU A 211 4.24 -1.45 11.86
N VAL A 212 4.53 -2.69 11.47
CA VAL A 212 5.73 -3.08 10.75
C VAL A 212 5.79 -2.16 9.53
N GLY A 213 6.87 -1.38 9.37
CA GLY A 213 6.99 -0.47 8.24
C GLY A 213 6.79 -1.22 6.93
N ALA A 214 6.23 -0.56 5.91
CA ALA A 214 5.89 -1.21 4.63
C ALA A 214 7.05 -2.04 4.04
N ARG A 215 8.29 -1.55 4.23
CA ARG A 215 9.52 -2.27 3.89
C ARG A 215 9.77 -3.52 4.74
N GLU A 216 9.63 -3.44 6.06
CA GLU A 216 9.78 -4.60 6.95
C GLU A 216 8.75 -5.70 6.62
N MET A 217 7.54 -5.31 6.19
CA MET A 217 6.51 -6.25 5.74
C MET A 217 6.94 -6.99 4.46
N ALA A 218 7.45 -6.25 3.47
CA ALA A 218 7.96 -6.84 2.24
C ALA A 218 9.17 -7.77 2.49
N VAL A 219 10.08 -7.38 3.39
CA VAL A 219 11.24 -8.21 3.77
C VAL A 219 10.77 -9.48 4.48
N ALA A 220 9.83 -9.37 5.42
CA ALA A 220 9.29 -10.54 6.12
C ALA A 220 8.56 -11.51 5.17
N ALA A 221 7.85 -10.98 4.18
CA ALA A 221 7.24 -11.78 3.11
C ALA A 221 8.30 -12.52 2.29
N ARG A 222 9.42 -11.86 1.94
CA ARG A 222 10.54 -12.48 1.23
C ARG A 222 11.23 -13.59 2.03
N GLU A 223 11.42 -13.40 3.32
CA GLU A 223 12.01 -14.45 4.18
C GLU A 223 11.07 -15.66 4.31
N SER A 224 9.79 -15.39 4.53
CA SER A 224 8.77 -16.42 4.68
C SER A 224 8.55 -17.17 3.35
N SER A 225 8.66 -16.50 2.19
CA SER A 225 8.55 -17.15 0.88
C SER A 225 9.68 -18.15 0.63
N ARG A 226 10.91 -17.86 1.08
CA ARG A 226 12.03 -18.82 1.02
C ARG A 226 11.76 -20.08 1.84
N ARG A 227 11.13 -19.94 3.01
CA ARG A 227 10.73 -21.08 3.84
C ARG A 227 9.61 -21.88 3.19
N LEU A 228 8.64 -21.22 2.55
CA LEU A 228 7.59 -21.90 1.78
C LEU A 228 8.20 -22.72 0.62
N GLN A 229 9.15 -22.13 -0.12
CA GLN A 229 9.83 -22.79 -1.23
C GLN A 229 10.60 -24.04 -0.80
N ALA A 230 11.10 -24.07 0.45
CA ALA A 230 11.83 -25.21 1.00
C ALA A 230 10.91 -26.39 1.40
N LEU A 231 9.59 -26.18 1.46
CA LEU A 231 8.65 -27.26 1.78
C LEU A 231 8.52 -28.27 0.62
N SER A 232 7.98 -29.45 0.93
CA SER A 232 7.60 -30.41 -0.08
C SER A 232 6.36 -29.94 -0.86
N SER A 233 6.14 -30.48 -2.06
CA SER A 233 4.92 -30.20 -2.83
C SER A 233 3.66 -30.60 -2.07
N HIS A 234 3.71 -31.76 -1.40
CA HIS A 234 2.62 -32.24 -0.55
C HIS A 234 2.28 -31.24 0.56
N ASP A 235 3.29 -30.68 1.25
CA ASP A 235 3.04 -29.72 2.33
C ASP A 235 2.48 -28.40 1.81
N ARG A 236 2.92 -27.92 0.64
CA ARG A 236 2.33 -26.73 0.00
C ARG A 236 0.87 -26.96 -0.39
N SER A 237 0.58 -28.09 -1.03
CA SER A 237 -0.78 -28.48 -1.39
C SER A 237 -1.68 -28.58 -0.15
N LYS A 238 -1.16 -29.18 0.94
CA LYS A 238 -1.86 -29.23 2.22
C LYS A 238 -2.20 -27.84 2.77
N ILE A 239 -1.27 -26.87 2.71
CA ILE A 239 -1.55 -25.49 3.14
C ILE A 239 -2.73 -24.89 2.35
N LEU A 240 -2.80 -25.12 1.04
CA LEU A 240 -3.92 -24.65 0.22
C LEU A 240 -5.25 -25.31 0.64
N LEU A 241 -5.24 -26.61 0.92
CA LEU A 241 -6.42 -27.33 1.42
C LEU A 241 -6.86 -26.81 2.79
N ASP A 242 -5.92 -26.60 3.71
CA ASP A 242 -6.19 -26.04 5.05
C ASP A 242 -6.78 -24.62 4.95
N VAL A 243 -6.31 -23.80 3.99
CA VAL A 243 -6.89 -22.47 3.70
C VAL A 243 -8.33 -22.58 3.17
N ALA A 244 -8.59 -23.50 2.24
CA ALA A 244 -9.93 -23.71 1.69
C ALA A 244 -10.93 -24.12 2.78
N ASP A 245 -10.54 -25.04 3.66
CA ASP A 245 -11.36 -25.50 4.78
C ASP A 245 -11.58 -24.37 5.81
N ALA A 246 -10.56 -23.56 6.07
CA ALA A 246 -10.66 -22.40 6.96
C ALA A 246 -11.65 -21.34 6.44
N LEU A 247 -11.70 -21.10 5.13
CA LEU A 247 -12.65 -20.16 4.52
C LEU A 247 -14.10 -20.63 4.71
N GLU A 248 -14.39 -21.90 4.45
CA GLU A 248 -15.73 -22.47 4.62
C GLU A 248 -16.14 -22.51 6.11
N ALA A 249 -15.23 -22.90 7.01
CA ALA A 249 -15.49 -22.91 8.45
C ALA A 249 -15.82 -21.51 9.01
N ASN A 250 -15.29 -20.46 8.40
CA ASN A 250 -15.48 -19.06 8.82
C ASN A 250 -16.48 -18.29 7.93
N GLU A 251 -17.22 -18.95 7.03
CA GLU A 251 -18.11 -18.30 6.06
C GLU A 251 -19.08 -17.32 6.72
N LYS A 252 -19.73 -17.71 7.82
CA LYS A 252 -20.67 -16.85 8.56
C LYS A 252 -20.03 -15.55 9.06
N LEU A 253 -18.80 -15.63 9.56
CA LEU A 253 -18.06 -14.46 10.05
C LEU A 253 -17.62 -13.56 8.90
N ILE A 254 -17.17 -14.15 7.80
CA ILE A 254 -16.75 -13.42 6.60
C ILE A 254 -17.94 -12.65 6.01
N ILE A 255 -19.10 -13.29 5.89
CA ILE A 255 -20.32 -12.66 5.38
C ILE A 255 -20.75 -11.51 6.30
N ALA A 256 -20.75 -11.70 7.62
CA ALA A 256 -21.14 -10.66 8.57
C ALA A 256 -20.27 -9.39 8.46
N GLU A 257 -18.94 -9.54 8.35
CA GLU A 257 -18.04 -8.40 8.17
C GLU A 257 -18.20 -7.75 6.78
N ASN A 258 -18.53 -8.54 5.75
CA ASN A 258 -18.82 -8.01 4.42
C ASN A 258 -20.14 -7.22 4.37
N GLU A 259 -21.18 -7.71 5.04
CA GLU A 259 -22.45 -6.99 5.17
C GLU A 259 -22.26 -5.64 5.88
N ALA A 260 -21.40 -5.58 6.89
CA ALA A 260 -21.04 -4.33 7.55
C ALA A 260 -20.32 -3.34 6.61
N ASP A 261 -19.36 -3.82 5.81
CA ASP A 261 -18.70 -3.01 4.78
C ASP A 261 -19.69 -2.52 3.70
N VAL A 262 -20.61 -3.39 3.26
CA VAL A 262 -21.67 -3.04 2.28
C VAL A 262 -22.63 -2.00 2.84
N ALA A 263 -23.03 -2.11 4.10
CA ALA A 263 -23.89 -1.14 4.77
C ALA A 263 -23.20 0.22 4.92
N ASP A 264 -21.95 0.25 5.39
CA ASP A 264 -21.14 1.46 5.49
C ASP A 264 -21.01 2.13 4.10
N ALA A 265 -20.83 1.34 3.04
CA ALA A 265 -20.74 1.84 1.68
C ALA A 265 -22.06 2.42 1.13
N GLN A 266 -23.19 1.78 1.42
CA GLN A 266 -24.51 2.28 1.05
C GLN A 266 -24.83 3.59 1.78
N GLN A 267 -24.51 3.68 3.07
CA GLN A 267 -24.71 4.89 3.88
C GLN A 267 -23.83 6.05 3.40
N ALA A 268 -22.61 5.77 2.96
CA ALA A 268 -21.70 6.76 2.38
C ALA A 268 -22.11 7.25 0.97
N GLY A 269 -23.15 6.65 0.37
CA GLY A 269 -23.68 7.06 -0.93
C GLY A 269 -22.83 6.63 -2.13
N TYR A 270 -22.09 5.52 -2.02
CA TYR A 270 -21.34 4.99 -3.18
C TYR A 270 -22.28 4.50 -4.30
N GLU A 271 -21.78 4.55 -5.53
CA GLU A 271 -22.47 4.07 -6.74
C GLU A 271 -22.90 2.60 -6.62
N LYS A 272 -24.09 2.27 -7.13
CA LYS A 272 -24.66 0.90 -7.07
C LYS A 272 -23.73 -0.15 -7.69
N SER A 273 -22.99 0.22 -8.72
CA SER A 273 -22.04 -0.65 -9.42
C SER A 273 -20.79 -0.98 -8.59
N LEU A 274 -20.41 -0.12 -7.65
CA LEU A 274 -19.31 -0.38 -6.71
C LEU A 274 -19.80 -1.26 -5.57
N VAL A 275 -20.98 -0.96 -5.01
CA VAL A 275 -21.60 -1.76 -3.95
C VAL A 275 -21.85 -3.20 -4.42
N SER A 276 -22.28 -3.39 -5.66
CA SER A 276 -22.50 -4.74 -6.22
C SER A 276 -21.21 -5.55 -6.42
N ARG A 277 -20.06 -4.88 -6.57
CA ARG A 277 -18.73 -5.53 -6.61
C ARG A 277 -18.18 -5.84 -5.23
N LEU A 278 -18.53 -5.02 -4.23
CA LEU A 278 -18.13 -5.21 -2.84
C LEU A 278 -18.86 -6.39 -2.16
N ALA A 279 -20.14 -6.59 -2.51
CA ALA A 279 -20.99 -7.59 -1.88
C ALA A 279 -20.61 -9.03 -2.28
N LEU A 280 -20.37 -9.88 -1.27
CA LEU A 280 -20.16 -11.31 -1.46
C LEU A 280 -21.51 -12.02 -1.59
N LYS A 281 -21.78 -12.58 -2.78
CA LYS A 281 -23.01 -13.34 -3.05
C LYS A 281 -23.01 -14.69 -2.31
N PRO A 282 -24.19 -15.25 -1.99
CA PRO A 282 -24.29 -16.61 -1.46
C PRO A 282 -23.56 -17.63 -2.33
N GLY A 283 -22.84 -18.57 -1.71
CA GLY A 283 -22.05 -19.60 -2.40
C GLY A 283 -20.72 -19.11 -2.97
N LYS A 284 -20.39 -17.81 -2.86
CA LYS A 284 -19.11 -17.27 -3.34
C LYS A 284 -17.92 -17.80 -2.55
N ILE A 285 -18.04 -17.94 -1.22
CA ILE A 285 -16.98 -18.50 -0.37
C ILE A 285 -16.70 -19.97 -0.73
N SER A 286 -17.74 -20.79 -0.88
CA SER A 286 -17.57 -22.18 -1.35
C SER A 286 -16.95 -22.24 -2.75
N SER A 287 -17.34 -21.34 -3.67
CA SER A 287 -16.72 -21.26 -4.99
C SER A 287 -15.22 -20.93 -4.92
N LEU A 288 -14.82 -20.03 -4.01
CA LEU A 288 -13.42 -19.67 -3.78
C LEU A 288 -12.64 -20.84 -3.15
N ALA A 289 -13.20 -21.50 -2.14
CA ALA A 289 -12.61 -22.68 -1.52
C ALA A 289 -12.39 -23.81 -2.55
N ASN A 290 -13.39 -24.05 -3.42
CA ASN A 290 -13.26 -25.02 -4.50
C ASN A 290 -12.17 -24.64 -5.51
N ALA A 291 -12.03 -23.36 -5.86
CA ALA A 291 -10.94 -22.91 -6.73
C ALA A 291 -9.56 -23.18 -6.10
N ILE A 292 -9.41 -22.95 -4.79
CA ILE A 292 -8.17 -23.26 -4.05
C ILE A 292 -7.90 -24.77 -4.03
N ARG A 293 -8.94 -25.60 -3.86
CA ARG A 293 -8.81 -27.07 -3.96
C ARG A 293 -8.41 -27.53 -5.35
N VAL A 294 -8.89 -26.88 -6.41
CA VAL A 294 -8.43 -27.15 -7.78
C VAL A 294 -6.94 -26.86 -7.89
N LEU A 295 -6.48 -25.69 -7.42
CA LEU A 295 -5.06 -25.32 -7.41
C LEU A 295 -4.21 -26.31 -6.61
N ALA A 296 -4.68 -26.75 -5.45
CA ALA A 296 -3.97 -27.72 -4.60
C ALA A 296 -3.77 -29.08 -5.29
N ASN A 297 -4.66 -29.44 -6.22
CA ASN A 297 -4.60 -30.69 -6.99
C ASN A 297 -3.91 -30.54 -8.35
N MET A 298 -3.51 -29.32 -8.74
CA MET A 298 -2.72 -29.13 -9.95
C MET A 298 -1.32 -29.73 -9.79
N GLU A 299 -0.73 -30.14 -10.90
CA GLU A 299 0.65 -30.62 -10.92
C GLU A 299 1.60 -29.51 -10.41
N GLU A 300 2.55 -29.88 -9.55
CA GLU A 300 3.44 -28.92 -8.88
C GLU A 300 4.25 -28.08 -9.86
N PRO A 301 4.00 -26.76 -9.95
CA PRO A 301 4.66 -25.93 -10.94
C PRO A 301 6.10 -25.54 -10.53
N VAL A 302 6.46 -25.59 -9.24
CA VAL A 302 7.76 -25.14 -8.74
C VAL A 302 8.83 -26.23 -8.84
N GLY A 303 9.97 -25.90 -9.44
CA GLY A 303 11.14 -26.79 -9.51
C GLY A 303 11.12 -27.80 -10.65
N ARG A 304 10.17 -27.68 -11.60
CA ARG A 304 10.10 -28.53 -12.79
C ARG A 304 11.33 -28.32 -13.68
N VAL A 305 11.92 -29.40 -14.17
CA VAL A 305 13.03 -29.34 -15.12
C VAL A 305 12.45 -29.12 -16.53
N LEU A 306 12.72 -27.95 -17.10
CA LEU A 306 12.24 -27.53 -18.42
C LEU A 306 13.21 -27.88 -19.54
N LYS A 307 14.51 -27.90 -19.24
CA LYS A 307 15.57 -28.30 -20.16
C LYS A 307 16.70 -28.95 -19.39
N ARG A 308 17.30 -30.00 -19.95
CA ARG A 308 18.45 -30.69 -19.38
C ARG A 308 19.47 -30.99 -20.47
N THR A 309 20.70 -30.53 -20.29
CA THR A 309 21.76 -30.65 -21.29
C THR A 309 23.07 -31.04 -20.61
N GLU A 310 23.73 -32.08 -21.12
CA GLU A 310 25.11 -32.40 -20.77
C GLU A 310 26.03 -31.52 -21.63
N LEU A 311 26.67 -30.53 -20.99
CA LEU A 311 27.52 -29.57 -21.67
C LEU A 311 28.85 -30.22 -22.10
N SER A 312 29.44 -31.01 -21.21
CA SER A 312 30.65 -31.82 -21.42
C SER A 312 30.64 -32.97 -20.42
N GLU A 313 31.61 -33.89 -20.51
CA GLU A 313 31.69 -35.05 -19.62
C GLU A 313 31.59 -34.65 -18.13
N GLY A 314 30.54 -35.14 -17.46
CA GLY A 314 30.29 -34.89 -16.04
C GLY A 314 29.84 -33.46 -15.69
N LEU A 315 29.51 -32.61 -16.68
CA LEU A 315 28.96 -31.27 -16.49
C LEU A 315 27.54 -31.18 -17.05
N VAL A 316 26.55 -31.22 -16.16
CA VAL A 316 25.13 -31.21 -16.51
C VAL A 316 24.52 -29.85 -16.17
N LEU A 317 23.78 -29.28 -17.10
CA LEU A 317 23.06 -28.02 -16.97
C LEU A 317 21.55 -28.25 -17.06
N GLU A 318 20.82 -27.79 -16.05
CA GLU A 318 19.37 -27.91 -15.94
C GLU A 318 18.74 -26.51 -15.90
N LYS A 319 17.70 -26.28 -16.72
CA LYS A 319 16.82 -25.11 -16.61
C LYS A 319 15.59 -25.53 -15.82
N THR A 320 15.36 -24.91 -14.67
CA THR A 320 14.23 -25.26 -13.78
C THR A 320 13.27 -24.09 -13.60
N SER A 321 11.97 -24.35 -13.45
CA SER A 321 11.01 -23.35 -13.00
C SER A 321 11.32 -22.90 -11.57
N SER A 322 11.03 -21.65 -11.25
CA SER A 322 11.25 -21.06 -9.91
C SER A 322 10.26 -19.92 -9.70
N PRO A 323 9.78 -19.67 -8.47
CA PRO A 323 8.87 -18.56 -8.24
C PRO A 323 9.55 -17.22 -8.50
N LEU A 324 8.78 -16.21 -8.93
CA LEU A 324 9.31 -14.85 -9.12
C LEU A 324 9.90 -14.27 -7.84
N GLY A 325 9.23 -14.48 -6.70
CA GLY A 325 9.65 -13.97 -5.39
C GLY A 325 8.49 -13.35 -4.63
N VAL A 326 8.58 -12.07 -4.31
CA VAL A 326 7.54 -11.31 -3.59
C VAL A 326 6.67 -10.55 -4.58
N LEU A 327 5.36 -10.76 -4.48
CA LEU A 327 4.36 -10.08 -5.30
C LEU A 327 3.74 -8.94 -4.49
N LEU A 328 3.43 -7.83 -5.16
CA LEU A 328 2.67 -6.70 -4.62
C LEU A 328 1.36 -6.58 -5.38
N ILE A 329 0.26 -6.99 -4.75
CA ILE A 329 -1.05 -6.97 -5.39
C ILE A 329 -1.84 -5.75 -4.93
N ILE A 330 -2.18 -4.83 -5.83
CA ILE A 330 -2.92 -3.61 -5.49
C ILE A 330 -4.31 -3.67 -6.09
N PHE A 331 -5.37 -3.67 -5.28
CA PHE A 331 -6.74 -3.79 -5.80
C PHE A 331 -7.77 -2.80 -5.20
N GLU A 332 -8.83 -2.53 -5.97
CA GLU A 332 -9.99 -1.70 -5.61
C GLU A 332 -11.28 -2.51 -5.45
N SER A 333 -12.05 -2.25 -4.40
CA SER A 333 -13.47 -2.64 -4.21
C SER A 333 -13.85 -4.11 -4.52
N ARG A 334 -12.92 -5.06 -4.38
CA ARG A 334 -13.12 -6.49 -4.65
C ARG A 334 -12.51 -7.37 -3.56
N PRO A 335 -13.23 -7.68 -2.48
CA PRO A 335 -12.72 -8.53 -1.41
C PRO A 335 -12.43 -9.97 -1.88
N GLU A 336 -13.12 -10.46 -2.91
CA GLU A 336 -12.89 -11.78 -3.51
C GLU A 336 -11.53 -11.91 -4.20
N ALA A 337 -10.96 -10.79 -4.64
CA ALA A 337 -9.63 -10.80 -5.25
C ALA A 337 -8.61 -11.35 -4.24
N LEU A 338 -8.68 -10.95 -2.96
CA LEU A 338 -7.73 -11.35 -1.91
C LEU A 338 -7.63 -12.88 -1.72
N VAL A 339 -8.69 -13.63 -2.03
CA VAL A 339 -8.73 -15.09 -1.89
C VAL A 339 -8.23 -15.82 -3.14
N GLN A 340 -8.28 -15.17 -4.31
CA GLN A 340 -7.82 -15.75 -5.59
C GLN A 340 -6.28 -15.68 -5.74
N TRP A 341 -5.53 -15.15 -4.77
CA TRP A 341 -4.14 -14.73 -4.93
C TRP A 341 -3.10 -15.43 -4.04
N GLU A 342 -1.93 -15.71 -4.64
CA GLU A 342 -0.67 -16.04 -3.94
C GLU A 342 0.11 -14.75 -3.54
N TRP A 343 -0.24 -14.19 -2.39
CA TRP A 343 0.59 -13.55 -1.34
C TRP A 343 1.22 -12.14 -1.53
N THR A 344 1.05 -11.34 -0.46
CA THR A 344 1.25 -9.87 -0.25
C THR A 344 0.30 -8.94 -1.01
N SER A 345 -0.67 -8.38 -0.29
CA SER A 345 -1.75 -7.55 -0.84
C SER A 345 -1.79 -6.15 -0.21
N VAL A 346 -1.99 -5.15 -1.06
CA VAL A 346 -2.11 -3.73 -0.70
C VAL A 346 -3.46 -3.18 -1.15
N LYS A 347 -4.17 -2.55 -0.21
CA LYS A 347 -5.50 -1.97 -0.44
C LYS A 347 -5.42 -0.64 -1.20
N ARG A 348 -6.45 -0.37 -2.03
CA ARG A 348 -6.79 0.99 -2.46
C ARG A 348 -8.18 1.47 -2.00
N GLY A 349 -8.97 0.60 -1.36
CA GLY A 349 -10.36 0.90 -0.96
C GLY A 349 -10.62 0.99 0.55
N LYS A 350 -11.24 2.09 1.04
CA LYS A 350 -11.78 2.18 2.42
C LYS A 350 -13.00 1.27 2.61
N GLU A 351 -13.68 0.94 1.52
CA GLU A 351 -14.99 0.28 1.45
C GLU A 351 -14.99 -1.21 1.81
N ALA A 352 -13.86 -1.92 1.61
CA ALA A 352 -13.75 -3.37 1.88
C ALA A 352 -12.86 -3.66 3.09
N ARG A 353 -12.80 -2.72 4.05
CA ARG A 353 -11.76 -2.75 5.09
C ARG A 353 -11.92 -3.99 5.96
N ARG A 354 -13.15 -4.26 6.44
CA ARG A 354 -13.47 -5.34 7.37
C ARG A 354 -13.38 -6.70 6.69
N SER A 355 -13.97 -6.82 5.50
CA SER A 355 -13.94 -8.00 4.63
C SER A 355 -12.51 -8.49 4.40
N ASN A 356 -11.62 -7.58 3.98
CA ASN A 356 -10.23 -7.94 3.73
C ASN A 356 -9.47 -8.30 5.01
N ALA A 357 -9.79 -7.67 6.15
CA ALA A 357 -9.13 -7.97 7.41
C ALA A 357 -9.52 -9.36 7.93
N ILE A 358 -10.81 -9.73 7.85
CA ILE A 358 -11.25 -11.08 8.25
C ILE A 358 -10.71 -12.15 7.31
N LEU A 359 -10.73 -11.91 5.99
CA LEU A 359 -10.17 -12.85 5.02
C LEU A 359 -8.67 -13.04 5.22
N HIS A 360 -7.92 -11.96 5.36
CA HIS A 360 -6.48 -12.02 5.66
C HIS A 360 -6.22 -12.83 6.93
N LYS A 361 -6.94 -12.53 8.01
CA LYS A 361 -6.81 -13.26 9.28
C LYS A 361 -7.09 -14.75 9.13
N VAL A 362 -8.18 -15.11 8.45
CA VAL A 362 -8.56 -16.52 8.23
C VAL A 362 -7.48 -17.25 7.43
N ILE A 363 -7.01 -16.66 6.33
CA ILE A 363 -5.97 -17.26 5.48
C ILE A 363 -4.65 -17.39 6.26
N THR A 364 -4.17 -16.34 6.93
CA THR A 364 -2.89 -16.40 7.65
C THR A 364 -2.93 -17.36 8.84
N SER A 365 -4.11 -17.59 9.42
CA SER A 365 -4.27 -18.54 10.53
C SER A 365 -4.16 -20.00 10.08
N ALA A 366 -4.42 -20.29 8.81
CA ALA A 366 -4.25 -21.62 8.21
C ALA A 366 -2.79 -21.92 7.82
N ILE A 367 -1.92 -20.90 7.77
CA ILE A 367 -0.52 -21.06 7.40
C ILE A 367 0.29 -21.57 8.60
N PRO A 368 1.07 -22.66 8.46
CA PRO A 368 1.92 -23.17 9.53
C PRO A 368 2.95 -22.14 10.01
N LYS A 369 3.12 -22.04 11.33
CA LYS A 369 4.11 -21.14 11.96
C LYS A 369 5.55 -21.39 11.49
N SER A 370 5.87 -22.59 11.01
CA SER A 370 7.18 -22.93 10.43
C SER A 370 7.51 -22.11 9.17
N VAL A 371 6.50 -21.67 8.42
CA VAL A 371 6.69 -20.82 7.23
C VAL A 371 6.88 -19.36 7.64
N GLY A 372 6.15 -18.91 8.65
CA GLY A 372 6.23 -17.56 9.21
C GLY A 372 4.89 -16.84 9.17
N GLU A 373 4.62 -16.04 10.21
CA GLU A 373 3.33 -15.36 10.39
C GLU A 373 3.10 -14.18 9.41
N ARG A 374 4.15 -13.73 8.71
CA ARG A 374 4.15 -12.51 7.88
C ARG A 374 4.36 -12.78 6.39
N LEU A 375 3.96 -13.96 5.99
CA LEU A 375 4.03 -14.43 4.62
C LEU A 375 3.06 -13.71 3.69
N ILE A 376 1.89 -13.35 4.24
CA ILE A 376 0.94 -12.45 3.59
C ILE A 376 0.88 -11.18 4.41
N GLY A 377 1.44 -10.10 3.87
CA GLY A 377 1.25 -8.75 4.39
C GLY A 377 -0.08 -8.16 3.91
N LEU A 378 -0.82 -7.50 4.81
CA LEU A 378 -1.97 -6.69 4.46
C LEU A 378 -1.67 -5.22 4.76
N VAL A 379 -1.52 -4.42 3.71
CA VAL A 379 -1.34 -2.98 3.85
C VAL A 379 -2.69 -2.29 3.87
N THR A 380 -2.92 -1.50 4.91
CA THR A 380 -4.23 -0.90 5.18
C THR A 380 -4.30 0.59 4.85
N SER A 381 -3.16 1.28 4.73
CA SER A 381 -3.10 2.69 4.34
C SER A 381 -2.72 2.89 2.88
N ARG A 382 -3.37 3.86 2.24
CA ARG A 382 -3.01 4.33 0.89
C ARG A 382 -1.67 5.07 0.88
N GLU A 383 -1.26 5.62 2.01
CA GLU A 383 -0.05 6.42 2.16
C GLU A 383 1.22 5.55 2.03
N GLU A 384 1.11 4.25 2.28
CA GLU A 384 2.22 3.28 2.17
C GLU A 384 2.47 2.80 0.73
N ILE A 385 1.51 2.99 -0.21
CA ILE A 385 1.65 2.51 -1.60
C ILE A 385 2.86 3.11 -2.31
N PRO A 386 3.10 4.44 -2.28
CA PRO A 386 4.26 5.03 -2.95
C PRO A 386 5.59 4.53 -2.37
N GLU A 387 5.64 4.15 -1.10
CA GLU A 387 6.84 3.58 -0.49
C GLU A 387 7.09 2.17 -0.98
N LEU A 388 6.06 1.31 -1.02
CA LEU A 388 6.14 -0.05 -1.54
C LEU A 388 6.54 -0.08 -3.02
N LEU A 389 6.04 0.87 -3.81
CA LEU A 389 6.39 1.01 -5.23
C LEU A 389 7.85 1.41 -5.46
N LYS A 390 8.59 1.84 -4.43
CA LYS A 390 10.04 2.12 -4.49
C LYS A 390 10.91 0.93 -4.07
N LEU A 391 10.32 -0.18 -3.65
CA LEU A 391 11.06 -1.35 -3.13
C LEU A 391 11.42 -2.33 -4.25
N ASP A 392 12.02 -1.87 -5.34
CA ASP A 392 12.50 -2.75 -6.44
C ASP A 392 13.66 -3.67 -6.03
N ASP A 393 14.21 -3.48 -4.83
CA ASP A 393 15.16 -4.39 -4.22
C ASP A 393 14.52 -5.59 -3.49
N VAL A 394 13.23 -5.48 -3.12
CA VAL A 394 12.50 -6.51 -2.32
C VAL A 394 11.28 -7.09 -3.03
N ILE A 395 10.60 -6.30 -3.86
CA ILE A 395 9.36 -6.70 -4.54
C ILE A 395 9.68 -6.99 -6.00
N ASP A 396 9.28 -8.18 -6.46
CA ASP A 396 9.68 -8.72 -7.76
C ASP A 396 8.63 -8.47 -8.86
N LEU A 397 7.35 -8.28 -8.49
CA LEU A 397 6.26 -7.98 -9.43
C LEU A 397 5.12 -7.21 -8.76
N VAL A 398 4.56 -6.22 -9.46
CA VAL A 398 3.32 -5.52 -9.06
C VAL A 398 2.15 -5.96 -9.94
N ILE A 399 1.02 -6.30 -9.33
CA ILE A 399 -0.21 -6.69 -10.02
C ILE A 399 -1.34 -5.72 -9.63
N PRO A 400 -1.59 -4.66 -10.42
CA PRO A 400 -2.70 -3.76 -10.18
C PRO A 400 -4.02 -4.31 -10.74
N ARG A 401 -5.06 -4.34 -9.90
CA ARG A 401 -6.42 -4.77 -10.24
C ARG A 401 -7.40 -3.66 -9.90
N GLY A 402 -7.70 -2.82 -10.88
CA GLY A 402 -8.61 -1.69 -10.69
C GLY A 402 -8.82 -0.91 -11.97
N SER A 403 -9.17 0.36 -11.83
CA SER A 403 -9.38 1.26 -12.96
C SER A 403 -8.14 1.45 -13.85
N ASN A 404 -8.33 1.74 -15.13
CA ASN A 404 -7.25 2.07 -16.09
C ASN A 404 -6.34 3.17 -15.52
N LYS A 405 -6.93 4.18 -14.86
CA LYS A 405 -6.20 5.25 -14.17
C LYS A 405 -5.25 4.73 -13.08
N LEU A 406 -5.66 3.73 -12.31
CA LEU A 406 -4.80 3.09 -11.30
C LEU A 406 -3.59 2.43 -11.95
N VAL A 407 -3.86 1.59 -12.95
CA VAL A 407 -2.85 0.77 -13.60
C VAL A 407 -1.82 1.69 -14.25
N THR A 408 -2.27 2.71 -14.98
CA THR A 408 -1.39 3.71 -15.60
C THR A 408 -0.57 4.47 -14.55
N GLN A 409 -1.19 4.91 -13.45
CA GLN A 409 -0.46 5.59 -12.38
C GLN A 409 0.63 4.70 -11.78
N ILE A 410 0.34 3.43 -11.49
CA ILE A 410 1.32 2.48 -10.94
C ILE A 410 2.45 2.27 -11.94
N LYS A 411 2.13 1.99 -13.21
CA LYS A 411 3.13 1.80 -14.27
C LYS A 411 4.10 2.99 -14.41
N THR A 412 3.62 4.22 -14.22
CA THR A 412 4.49 5.41 -14.28
C THR A 412 5.26 5.69 -12.98
N SER A 413 4.90 5.06 -11.87
CA SER A 413 5.42 5.42 -10.53
C SER A 413 6.43 4.42 -9.96
N THR A 414 6.67 3.28 -10.60
CA THR A 414 7.57 2.23 -10.09
C THR A 414 8.57 1.75 -11.14
N LYS A 415 9.71 1.24 -10.65
CA LYS A 415 10.69 0.48 -11.44
C LYS A 415 10.41 -1.03 -11.39
N ILE A 416 9.57 -1.47 -10.46
CA ILE A 416 9.18 -2.88 -10.33
C ILE A 416 8.37 -3.26 -11.57
N PRO A 417 8.61 -4.44 -12.19
CA PRO A 417 7.78 -4.93 -13.28
C PRO A 417 6.30 -4.95 -12.89
N VAL A 418 5.42 -4.53 -13.81
CA VAL A 418 3.97 -4.46 -13.57
C VAL A 418 3.23 -5.41 -14.51
N LEU A 419 2.49 -6.37 -13.97
CA LEU A 419 1.65 -7.30 -14.71
C LEU A 419 0.20 -6.84 -14.69
N GLY A 420 -0.31 -6.46 -15.87
CA GLY A 420 -1.71 -6.08 -16.05
C GLY A 420 -1.93 -5.24 -17.31
N HIS A 421 -3.19 -5.07 -17.69
CA HIS A 421 -3.60 -4.26 -18.83
C HIS A 421 -4.11 -2.89 -18.37
N ALA A 422 -3.77 -1.84 -19.11
CA ALA A 422 -4.30 -0.51 -18.85
C ALA A 422 -5.62 -0.28 -19.58
N ASP A 423 -5.86 -0.93 -20.73
CA ASP A 423 -7.06 -0.75 -21.56
C ASP A 423 -7.55 -2.10 -22.11
N GLY A 424 -8.85 -2.22 -22.35
CA GLY A 424 -9.52 -3.42 -22.88
C GLY A 424 -10.28 -3.19 -24.18
N ILE A 425 -9.67 -2.50 -25.16
CA ILE A 425 -10.27 -2.25 -26.48
C ILE A 425 -10.14 -3.52 -27.34
N CYS A 426 -11.27 -4.19 -27.51
CA CYS A 426 -11.42 -5.47 -28.19
C CYS A 426 -12.28 -5.32 -29.44
N HIS A 427 -11.95 -6.02 -30.53
CA HIS A 427 -12.69 -5.97 -31.78
C HIS A 427 -13.32 -7.31 -32.14
N VAL A 428 -14.44 -7.23 -32.88
CA VAL A 428 -15.03 -8.36 -33.60
C VAL A 428 -15.14 -7.95 -35.06
N TYR A 429 -14.32 -8.55 -35.91
CA TYR A 429 -14.38 -8.37 -37.36
C TYR A 429 -15.35 -9.38 -37.97
N VAL A 430 -16.37 -8.89 -38.68
CA VAL A 430 -17.33 -9.73 -39.39
C VAL A 430 -16.97 -9.71 -40.87
N ASP A 431 -16.42 -10.83 -41.36
CA ASP A 431 -16.01 -10.97 -42.76
C ASP A 431 -17.23 -11.08 -43.70
N LYS A 432 -17.01 -10.80 -44.98
CA LYS A 432 -18.04 -10.93 -46.04
C LYS A 432 -18.63 -12.35 -46.15
N SER A 433 -17.87 -13.39 -45.80
CA SER A 433 -18.29 -14.79 -45.84
C SER A 433 -18.96 -15.26 -44.54
N ALA A 434 -19.06 -14.40 -43.52
CA ALA A 434 -19.58 -14.78 -42.22
C ALA A 434 -21.03 -15.31 -42.28
N ASN A 435 -21.30 -16.38 -41.54
CA ASN A 435 -22.67 -16.76 -41.23
C ASN A 435 -23.33 -15.67 -40.37
N ARG A 436 -24.43 -15.11 -40.88
CA ARG A 436 -25.11 -13.96 -40.27
C ARG A 436 -25.66 -14.24 -38.88
N ASP A 437 -26.14 -15.45 -38.62
CA ASP A 437 -26.74 -15.79 -37.33
C ASP A 437 -25.67 -16.06 -36.28
N MET A 438 -24.56 -16.70 -36.67
CA MET A 438 -23.37 -16.83 -35.83
C MET A 438 -22.77 -15.44 -35.49
N ALA A 439 -22.63 -14.57 -36.49
CA ALA A 439 -22.11 -13.21 -36.29
C ALA A 439 -22.95 -12.42 -35.29
N LYS A 440 -24.29 -12.49 -35.39
CA LYS A 440 -25.18 -11.86 -34.41
C LYS A 440 -24.96 -12.40 -33.01
N GLN A 441 -24.91 -13.72 -32.83
CA GLN A 441 -24.72 -14.35 -31.51
C GLN A 441 -23.39 -13.94 -30.87
N ILE A 442 -22.30 -13.98 -31.64
CA ILE A 442 -20.96 -13.62 -31.16
C ILE A 442 -20.88 -12.14 -30.79
N VAL A 443 -21.36 -11.24 -31.66
CA VAL A 443 -21.32 -9.79 -31.39
C VAL A 443 -22.19 -9.42 -30.19
N LEU A 444 -23.33 -10.11 -30.02
CA LEU A 444 -24.22 -9.91 -28.88
C LEU A 444 -23.58 -10.36 -27.58
N ASP A 445 -23.02 -11.56 -27.52
CA ASP A 445 -22.36 -12.09 -26.32
C ASP A 445 -21.08 -11.29 -25.97
N ALA A 446 -20.32 -10.88 -26.99
CA ALA A 446 -19.13 -10.07 -26.81
C ALA A 446 -19.44 -8.71 -26.14
N LYS A 447 -20.65 -8.17 -26.35
CA LYS A 447 -21.03 -6.84 -25.85
C LYS A 447 -22.00 -6.86 -24.67
N THR A 448 -22.89 -7.85 -24.60
CA THR A 448 -24.03 -7.93 -23.69
C THR A 448 -24.24 -9.35 -23.19
N GLU A 449 -25.02 -9.52 -22.14
CA GLU A 449 -25.40 -10.84 -21.62
C GLU A 449 -26.72 -11.37 -22.27
N SER A 450 -27.18 -10.84 -23.42
CA SER A 450 -28.52 -11.16 -23.98
C SER A 450 -28.74 -10.85 -25.48
N CYS A 451 -29.99 -11.03 -25.95
CA CYS A 451 -30.42 -11.37 -27.33
C CYS A 451 -30.48 -10.22 -28.40
N CYS A 452 -30.34 -8.92 -28.08
CA CYS A 452 -30.22 -7.85 -29.10
C CYS A 452 -29.56 -6.55 -28.57
N LEU A 453 -28.71 -5.87 -29.36
CA LEU A 453 -27.97 -4.65 -28.94
C LEU A 453 -28.88 -3.43 -28.77
N GLN A 454 -29.70 -3.11 -29.77
CA GLN A 454 -30.53 -1.91 -29.73
C GLN A 454 -31.73 -2.03 -28.79
N CYS A 455 -32.34 -3.22 -28.66
CA CYS A 455 -33.45 -3.40 -27.73
C CYS A 455 -33.04 -3.38 -26.24
N TYR A 456 -31.73 -3.38 -25.95
CA TYR A 456 -31.18 -3.15 -24.60
C TYR A 456 -30.61 -1.73 -24.39
N GLY A 457 -30.77 -0.83 -25.36
CA GLY A 457 -30.33 0.55 -25.26
C GLY A 457 -28.81 0.75 -25.45
N VAL A 458 -28.13 -0.15 -26.17
CA VAL A 458 -26.70 0.05 -26.50
C VAL A 458 -26.56 1.26 -27.43
N LYS A 459 -25.76 2.25 -27.01
CA LYS A 459 -25.44 3.42 -27.85
C LYS A 459 -24.42 3.03 -28.92
N ILE A 460 -24.79 3.19 -30.18
CA ILE A 460 -23.93 2.86 -31.31
C ILE A 460 -23.32 4.16 -31.86
N PHE A 461 -22.00 4.18 -31.98
CA PHE A 461 -21.23 5.22 -32.65
C PHE A 461 -20.64 4.67 -33.94
N GLY A 462 -20.49 5.52 -34.95
CA GLY A 462 -19.81 5.17 -36.20
C GLY A 462 -18.39 5.69 -36.20
N GLY A 463 -17.44 4.93 -36.75
CA GLY A 463 -16.22 5.55 -37.28
C GLY A 463 -16.55 6.40 -38.53
N PRO A 464 -15.57 7.12 -39.12
CA PRO A 464 -15.81 8.05 -40.22
C PRO A 464 -16.69 7.50 -41.36
N ARG A 465 -16.49 6.25 -41.79
CA ARG A 465 -17.24 5.66 -42.91
C ARG A 465 -18.61 5.17 -42.46
N ALA A 466 -18.69 4.44 -41.35
CA ALA A 466 -19.95 3.96 -40.79
C ALA A 466 -20.89 5.08 -40.34
N SER A 467 -20.38 6.18 -39.77
CA SER A 467 -21.17 7.33 -39.36
C SER A 467 -21.88 7.97 -40.55
N SER A 468 -21.15 8.19 -41.65
CA SER A 468 -21.70 8.76 -42.88
C SER A 468 -22.72 7.82 -43.55
N LEU A 469 -22.41 6.53 -43.66
CA LEU A 469 -23.27 5.57 -44.36
C LEU A 469 -24.54 5.16 -43.59
N LEU A 470 -24.43 5.01 -42.26
CA LEU A 470 -25.53 4.55 -41.41
C LEU A 470 -26.27 5.70 -40.73
N ASN A 471 -25.83 6.95 -40.91
CA ASN A 471 -26.37 8.15 -40.28
C ASN A 471 -26.43 8.02 -38.74
N ILE A 472 -25.33 7.57 -38.13
CA ILE A 472 -25.15 7.41 -36.69
C ILE A 472 -24.10 8.39 -36.16
N PRO A 473 -24.14 8.80 -34.87
CA PRO A 473 -23.18 9.73 -34.31
C PRO A 473 -21.74 9.23 -34.45
N GLU A 474 -20.83 10.10 -34.87
CA GLU A 474 -19.42 9.75 -34.99
C GLU A 474 -18.77 9.49 -33.62
N ALA A 475 -17.92 8.48 -33.53
CA ALA A 475 -17.14 8.19 -32.34
C ALA A 475 -16.07 9.27 -32.14
N ARG A 476 -15.89 9.72 -30.89
CA ARG A 476 -14.87 10.73 -30.56
C ARG A 476 -13.44 10.25 -30.86
N SER A 477 -13.19 8.96 -30.73
CA SER A 477 -11.93 8.29 -30.96
C SER A 477 -12.21 6.82 -31.26
N LEU A 478 -11.49 6.24 -32.23
CA LEU A 478 -11.51 4.80 -32.50
C LEU A 478 -10.75 4.01 -31.42
N HIS A 479 -9.82 4.68 -30.70
CA HIS A 479 -9.17 4.13 -29.52
C HIS A 479 -9.90 4.63 -28.26
N HIS A 480 -11.05 4.03 -27.95
CA HIS A 480 -11.85 4.40 -26.78
C HIS A 480 -12.58 3.20 -26.16
N GLU A 481 -12.27 2.92 -24.89
CA GLU A 481 -13.02 1.95 -24.09
C GLU A 481 -14.22 2.63 -23.41
N TYR A 482 -15.44 2.20 -23.75
CA TYR A 482 -16.67 2.79 -23.22
C TYR A 482 -17.03 2.31 -21.80
N SER A 483 -16.57 1.11 -21.42
CA SER A 483 -16.92 0.37 -20.20
C SER A 483 -18.41 0.46 -19.80
N SER A 484 -19.29 0.50 -20.81
CA SER A 484 -20.73 0.69 -20.70
C SER A 484 -21.43 0.05 -21.90
N LEU A 485 -22.77 0.12 -21.93
CA LEU A 485 -23.60 -0.30 -23.06
C LEU A 485 -23.46 0.70 -24.24
N ALA A 486 -22.25 0.81 -24.79
CA ALA A 486 -21.93 1.59 -25.97
C ALA A 486 -20.82 0.92 -26.79
N CYS A 487 -20.87 0.99 -28.12
CA CYS A 487 -19.85 0.46 -29.01
C CYS A 487 -19.65 1.37 -30.24
N THR A 488 -18.49 1.20 -30.90
CA THR A 488 -18.22 1.79 -32.21
C THR A 488 -18.34 0.72 -33.29
N VAL A 489 -18.93 1.08 -34.42
CA VAL A 489 -18.97 0.28 -35.64
C VAL A 489 -18.20 1.03 -36.72
N GLU A 490 -17.35 0.32 -37.46
CA GLU A 490 -16.65 0.86 -38.62
C GLU A 490 -16.70 -0.13 -39.79
N ILE A 491 -16.67 0.38 -41.02
CA ILE A 491 -16.69 -0.39 -42.26
C ILE A 491 -15.29 -0.40 -42.88
N VAL A 492 -14.69 -1.58 -42.97
CA VAL A 492 -13.39 -1.84 -43.60
C VAL A 492 -13.57 -2.58 -44.93
N ASP A 493 -12.62 -2.43 -45.85
CA ASP A 493 -12.73 -3.00 -47.20
C ASP A 493 -12.46 -4.52 -47.24
N ASP A 494 -11.49 -4.99 -46.44
CA ASP A 494 -11.10 -6.39 -46.37
C ASP A 494 -10.46 -6.75 -45.02
N VAL A 495 -9.98 -7.99 -44.90
CA VAL A 495 -9.33 -8.51 -43.69
C VAL A 495 -8.02 -7.80 -43.37
N ASN A 496 -7.26 -7.32 -44.36
CA ASN A 496 -6.01 -6.60 -44.10
C ASN A 496 -6.30 -5.24 -43.48
N ALA A 497 -7.28 -4.52 -44.02
CA ALA A 497 -7.76 -3.27 -43.42
C ALA A 497 -8.33 -3.48 -42.01
N ALA A 498 -8.96 -4.63 -41.74
CA ALA A 498 -9.40 -5.00 -40.40
C ALA A 498 -8.22 -5.22 -39.44
N ILE A 499 -7.18 -5.94 -39.88
CA ILE A 499 -5.96 -6.19 -39.11
C ILE A 499 -5.24 -4.86 -38.79
N ASP A 500 -5.05 -4.01 -39.80
CA ASP A 500 -4.42 -2.70 -39.64
C ASP A 500 -5.19 -1.82 -38.64
N HIS A 501 -6.53 -1.83 -38.74
CA HIS A 501 -7.38 -1.12 -37.78
C HIS A 501 -7.20 -1.64 -36.34
N ILE A 502 -7.16 -2.97 -36.16
CA ILE A 502 -6.96 -3.60 -34.84
C ILE A 502 -5.58 -3.24 -34.27
N HIS A 503 -4.52 -3.28 -35.08
CA HIS A 503 -3.17 -2.90 -34.64
C HIS A 503 -3.08 -1.41 -34.29
N GLN A 504 -3.76 -0.55 -35.04
CA GLN A 504 -3.73 0.90 -34.84
C GLN A 504 -4.58 1.36 -33.64
N HIS A 505 -5.73 0.72 -33.41
CA HIS A 505 -6.73 1.20 -32.46
C HIS A 505 -7.03 0.24 -31.30
N GLY A 506 -6.58 -1.00 -31.35
CA GLY A 506 -6.75 -1.97 -30.27
C GLY A 506 -5.80 -1.77 -29.10
N SER A 507 -6.13 -2.41 -27.98
CA SER A 507 -5.23 -2.49 -26.82
C SER A 507 -4.44 -3.81 -26.77
N ALA A 508 -4.45 -4.57 -27.87
CA ALA A 508 -3.84 -5.90 -27.98
C ALA A 508 -4.34 -6.89 -26.92
N HIS A 509 -5.62 -6.78 -26.51
CA HIS A 509 -6.24 -7.61 -25.49
C HIS A 509 -6.86 -8.87 -26.10
N THR A 510 -8.05 -8.76 -26.70
CA THR A 510 -8.74 -9.88 -27.32
C THR A 510 -9.45 -9.42 -28.58
N ASP A 511 -9.21 -10.09 -29.69
CA ASP A 511 -9.84 -9.76 -30.97
C ASP A 511 -10.36 -11.02 -31.65
N CYS A 512 -11.46 -10.90 -32.38
CA CYS A 512 -12.14 -12.03 -32.99
C CYS A 512 -12.47 -11.77 -34.46
N ILE A 513 -12.33 -12.79 -35.30
CA ILE A 513 -12.90 -12.83 -36.64
C ILE A 513 -14.10 -13.79 -36.69
N VAL A 514 -15.16 -13.36 -37.37
CA VAL A 514 -16.29 -14.22 -37.75
C VAL A 514 -16.25 -14.43 -39.26
N THR A 515 -16.02 -15.66 -39.71
CA THR A 515 -15.86 -16.01 -41.12
C THR A 515 -16.09 -17.51 -41.36
N GLU A 516 -16.62 -17.88 -42.53
CA GLU A 516 -16.68 -19.27 -43.01
C GLU A 516 -15.48 -19.60 -43.91
N ASP A 517 -14.73 -18.59 -44.35
CA ASP A 517 -13.51 -18.76 -45.14
C ASP A 517 -12.32 -19.10 -44.23
N HIS A 518 -11.84 -20.34 -44.38
CA HIS A 518 -10.74 -20.88 -43.58
C HIS A 518 -9.39 -20.19 -43.86
N GLU A 519 -9.11 -19.78 -45.09
CA GLU A 519 -7.84 -19.12 -45.41
C GLU A 519 -7.78 -17.74 -44.78
N ILE A 520 -8.90 -17.02 -44.80
CA ILE A 520 -9.04 -15.72 -44.16
C ILE A 520 -9.01 -15.82 -42.63
N ALA A 521 -9.62 -16.87 -42.05
CA ALA A 521 -9.52 -17.14 -40.62
C ALA A 521 -8.06 -17.32 -40.18
N GLU A 522 -7.32 -18.21 -40.86
CA GLU A 522 -5.91 -18.48 -40.57
C GLU A 522 -5.02 -17.25 -40.77
N LEU A 523 -5.30 -16.44 -41.80
CA LEU A 523 -4.60 -15.18 -42.02
C LEU A 523 -4.78 -14.24 -40.82
N PHE A 524 -6.01 -14.05 -40.36
CA PHE A 524 -6.33 -13.19 -39.22
C PHE A 524 -5.69 -13.70 -37.92
N LEU A 525 -5.82 -15.00 -37.63
CA LEU A 525 -5.25 -15.62 -36.43
C LEU A 525 -3.72 -15.47 -36.35
N ARG A 526 -3.03 -15.45 -37.49
CA ARG A 526 -1.57 -15.30 -37.55
C ARG A 526 -1.10 -13.85 -37.50
N GLN A 527 -1.86 -12.92 -38.08
CA GLN A 527 -1.42 -11.53 -38.23
C GLN A 527 -1.88 -10.60 -37.10
N VAL A 528 -3.02 -10.88 -36.46
CA VAL A 528 -3.48 -10.07 -35.32
C VAL A 528 -2.58 -10.32 -34.12
N ASP A 529 -1.92 -9.28 -33.63
CA ASP A 529 -0.94 -9.37 -32.53
C ASP A 529 -1.59 -8.94 -31.20
N SER A 530 -2.61 -9.68 -30.81
CA SER A 530 -3.33 -9.51 -29.54
C SER A 530 -3.01 -10.65 -28.57
N ALA A 531 -3.30 -10.44 -27.28
CA ALA A 531 -3.03 -11.45 -26.26
C ALA A 531 -3.87 -12.72 -26.44
N ALA A 532 -5.08 -12.58 -26.98
CA ALA A 532 -5.90 -13.68 -27.46
C ALA A 532 -6.54 -13.31 -28.81
N VAL A 533 -6.52 -14.24 -29.76
CA VAL A 533 -7.15 -14.06 -31.09
C VAL A 533 -8.08 -15.24 -31.34
N PHE A 534 -9.34 -14.95 -31.68
CA PHE A 534 -10.38 -15.98 -31.82
C PHE A 534 -10.95 -16.02 -33.23
N HIS A 535 -11.36 -17.22 -33.64
CA HIS A 535 -12.15 -17.47 -34.84
C HIS A 535 -13.51 -18.03 -34.42
N ASN A 536 -14.59 -17.38 -34.83
CA ASN A 536 -15.97 -17.80 -34.58
C ASN A 536 -16.28 -18.04 -33.08
N ALA A 537 -15.65 -17.28 -32.17
CA ALA A 537 -15.87 -17.36 -30.74
C ALA A 537 -15.90 -15.97 -30.08
N SER A 538 -16.73 -15.81 -29.05
CA SER A 538 -16.85 -14.55 -28.33
C SER A 538 -15.54 -14.12 -27.67
N THR A 539 -15.23 -12.82 -27.67
CA THR A 539 -14.08 -12.27 -26.96
C THR A 539 -14.16 -12.49 -25.44
N ARG A 540 -15.36 -12.76 -24.90
CA ARG A 540 -15.58 -13.13 -23.49
C ARG A 540 -14.96 -14.47 -23.09
N PHE A 541 -14.54 -15.30 -24.04
CA PHE A 541 -13.80 -16.52 -23.74
C PHE A 541 -12.40 -16.25 -23.18
N SER A 542 -11.84 -15.05 -23.36
CA SER A 542 -10.54 -14.65 -22.81
C SER A 542 -10.60 -14.48 -21.28
N ASP A 543 -10.57 -15.59 -20.58
CA ASP A 543 -10.70 -15.72 -19.12
C ASP A 543 -9.96 -16.99 -18.68
N GLY A 544 -9.18 -16.90 -17.60
CA GLY A 544 -8.30 -18.01 -17.22
C GLY A 544 -9.04 -19.29 -16.82
N PHE A 545 -10.26 -19.19 -16.28
CA PHE A 545 -11.08 -20.37 -16.00
C PHE A 545 -11.54 -21.03 -17.30
N ARG A 546 -12.03 -20.25 -18.27
CA ARG A 546 -12.45 -20.76 -19.60
C ARG A 546 -11.29 -21.33 -20.40
N PHE A 547 -10.07 -20.84 -20.20
CA PHE A 547 -8.85 -21.36 -20.82
C PHE A 547 -8.30 -22.61 -20.13
N GLY A 548 -8.93 -23.07 -19.04
CA GLY A 548 -8.49 -24.26 -18.31
C GLY A 548 -7.26 -24.02 -17.43
N LEU A 549 -6.95 -22.77 -17.08
CA LEU A 549 -5.83 -22.42 -16.19
C LEU A 549 -6.18 -22.61 -14.70
N GLY A 550 -7.44 -22.91 -14.38
CA GLY A 550 -7.96 -23.08 -13.02
C GLY A 550 -8.19 -21.76 -12.29
N ALA A 551 -7.17 -20.91 -12.22
CA ALA A 551 -7.22 -19.56 -11.66
C ALA A 551 -6.53 -18.53 -12.58
N GLU A 552 -6.84 -17.26 -12.36
CA GLU A 552 -6.29 -16.14 -13.14
C GLU A 552 -5.88 -14.98 -12.23
N VAL A 553 -4.59 -14.65 -12.22
CA VAL A 553 -3.96 -13.47 -11.60
C VAL A 553 -4.40 -12.17 -12.27
N GLY A 554 -4.40 -12.20 -13.59
CA GLY A 554 -5.09 -11.24 -14.40
C GLY A 554 -4.85 -11.44 -15.87
N ILE A 555 -5.30 -10.48 -16.66
CA ILE A 555 -5.00 -10.47 -18.09
C ILE A 555 -3.82 -9.52 -18.32
N SER A 556 -2.83 -9.99 -19.04
CA SER A 556 -1.65 -9.23 -19.43
C SER A 556 -1.65 -8.97 -20.93
N THR A 557 -1.56 -7.69 -21.32
CA THR A 557 -1.29 -7.31 -22.72
C THR A 557 0.21 -7.11 -22.98
N SER A 558 1.07 -7.38 -21.98
CA SER A 558 2.52 -7.36 -22.13
C SER A 558 2.99 -8.40 -23.13
N ARG A 559 4.04 -8.06 -23.89
CA ARG A 559 4.73 -9.01 -24.79
C ARG A 559 5.87 -9.76 -24.11
N ILE A 560 6.23 -9.37 -22.90
CA ILE A 560 7.28 -9.99 -22.10
C ILE A 560 6.68 -10.74 -20.91
N HIS A 561 7.34 -11.83 -20.52
CA HIS A 561 6.99 -12.69 -19.38
C HIS A 561 5.70 -13.52 -19.56
N ALA A 562 4.53 -12.90 -19.41
CA ALA A 562 3.24 -13.55 -19.53
C ALA A 562 2.24 -12.66 -20.30
N ARG A 563 1.44 -13.28 -21.17
CA ARG A 563 0.49 -12.61 -22.08
C ARG A 563 -0.82 -13.38 -22.14
N GLY A 564 -1.94 -12.67 -22.14
CA GLY A 564 -3.30 -13.22 -22.04
C GLY A 564 -3.70 -13.44 -20.59
N PRO A 565 -4.71 -14.28 -20.32
CA PRO A 565 -5.03 -14.73 -18.97
C PRO A 565 -3.82 -15.42 -18.32
N VAL A 566 -3.43 -14.94 -17.14
CA VAL A 566 -2.22 -15.35 -16.44
C VAL A 566 -2.58 -16.26 -15.26
N GLY A 567 -2.30 -17.56 -15.39
CA GLY A 567 -2.40 -18.53 -14.30
C GLY A 567 -1.12 -18.64 -13.46
N VAL A 568 -0.96 -19.75 -12.73
CA VAL A 568 0.18 -19.98 -11.81
C VAL A 568 1.53 -19.96 -12.54
N GLU A 569 1.60 -20.48 -13.77
CA GLU A 569 2.82 -20.45 -14.59
C GLU A 569 3.35 -19.03 -14.83
N GLY A 570 2.46 -18.03 -14.92
CA GLY A 570 2.85 -16.64 -15.07
C GLY A 570 3.38 -15.98 -13.78
N LEU A 571 3.38 -16.70 -12.66
CA LEU A 571 4.03 -16.29 -11.41
C LEU A 571 5.41 -16.93 -11.22
N LEU A 572 5.87 -17.68 -12.22
CA LEU A 572 7.15 -18.36 -12.22
C LEU A 572 8.10 -17.72 -13.22
N THR A 573 9.39 -17.83 -12.91
CA THR A 573 10.51 -17.59 -13.82
C THR A 573 11.34 -18.87 -13.94
N THR A 574 12.51 -18.77 -14.56
CA THR A 574 13.41 -19.91 -14.75
C THR A 574 14.80 -19.58 -14.22
N ARG A 575 15.50 -20.60 -13.71
CA ARG A 575 16.90 -20.52 -13.32
C ARG A 575 17.70 -21.66 -13.92
N TRP A 576 19.00 -21.47 -14.02
CA TRP A 576 19.94 -22.48 -14.49
C TRP A 576 20.70 -23.08 -13.31
N ILE A 577 20.75 -24.41 -13.24
CA ILE A 577 21.46 -25.18 -12.22
C ILE A 577 22.51 -26.01 -12.93
N ALA A 578 23.78 -25.75 -12.66
CA ALA A 578 24.89 -26.53 -13.17
C ALA A 578 25.39 -27.50 -12.09
N ARG A 579 25.63 -28.75 -12.46
CA ARG A 579 26.22 -29.79 -11.62
C ARG A 579 27.48 -30.30 -12.30
N GLY A 580 28.60 -30.13 -11.62
CA GLY A 580 29.91 -30.54 -12.10
C GLY A 580 30.72 -31.25 -11.02
N SER A 581 31.89 -31.72 -11.40
CA SER A 581 32.87 -32.45 -10.58
C SER A 581 34.19 -31.70 -10.42
N GLY A 582 34.21 -30.39 -10.75
CA GLY A 582 35.40 -29.53 -10.64
C GLY A 582 35.85 -28.93 -11.97
N GLN A 583 34.98 -28.92 -12.99
CA GLN A 583 35.27 -28.27 -14.27
C GLN A 583 35.55 -26.77 -14.06
N VAL A 584 36.65 -26.30 -14.68
CA VAL A 584 37.07 -24.89 -14.64
C VAL A 584 37.29 -24.40 -16.06
N VAL A 585 36.90 -23.15 -16.32
CA VAL A 585 37.02 -22.54 -17.66
C VAL A 585 38.48 -22.49 -18.12
N ASN A 586 39.43 -22.16 -17.24
CA ASN A 586 40.86 -22.17 -17.61
C ASN A 586 41.41 -23.57 -17.94
N GLY A 587 40.68 -24.62 -17.57
CA GLY A 587 41.02 -26.03 -17.83
C GLY A 587 40.23 -26.64 -18.98
N ASP A 588 39.43 -25.85 -19.71
CA ASP A 588 38.61 -26.34 -20.83
C ASP A 588 39.38 -26.52 -22.14
N LYS A 589 40.68 -26.16 -22.17
CA LYS A 589 41.54 -26.37 -23.34
C LYS A 589 41.63 -27.86 -23.68
N GLY A 590 41.02 -28.24 -24.80
CA GLY A 590 40.96 -29.63 -25.28
C GLY A 590 39.75 -30.41 -24.76
N ILE A 591 38.88 -29.80 -23.94
CA ILE A 591 37.59 -30.38 -23.57
C ILE A 591 36.63 -30.23 -24.76
N VAL A 592 35.90 -31.30 -25.06
CA VAL A 592 34.85 -31.30 -26.08
C VAL A 592 33.51 -30.99 -25.41
N TYR A 593 32.88 -29.89 -25.80
CA TYR A 593 31.50 -29.61 -25.41
C TYR A 593 30.54 -30.43 -26.26
N THR A 594 29.80 -31.32 -25.61
CA THR A 594 28.85 -32.24 -26.25
C THR A 594 27.50 -31.59 -26.53
N HIS A 595 27.08 -30.63 -25.69
CA HIS A 595 25.75 -30.00 -25.73
C HIS A 595 24.60 -31.00 -25.95
N LYS A 596 24.72 -32.18 -25.34
CA LYS A 596 23.82 -33.30 -25.57
C LYS A 596 22.55 -33.08 -24.75
N ASP A 597 21.42 -32.90 -25.43
CA ASP A 597 20.13 -32.85 -24.76
C ASP A 597 19.84 -34.20 -24.08
N MET A 598 19.43 -34.13 -22.82
CA MET A 598 19.10 -35.28 -22.00
C MET A 598 17.59 -35.36 -21.83
N SER A 599 17.07 -36.57 -21.65
CA SER A 599 15.65 -36.76 -21.32
C SER A 599 15.30 -36.04 -20.02
N LEU A 600 14.20 -35.28 -20.05
CA LEU A 600 13.53 -34.80 -18.84
C LEU A 600 12.99 -36.05 -18.12
N GLN A 601 13.27 -36.19 -16.82
CA GLN A 601 12.56 -37.20 -16.04
C GLN A 601 11.08 -36.78 -16.02
N ALA A 602 10.20 -37.72 -16.37
CA ALA A 602 8.76 -37.51 -16.48
C ALA A 602 8.13 -37.16 -15.13
#